data_AF-W9VJS6-F1
#
_entry.id   AF-W9VJS6-F1
#
_cell.length_a   1.000
_cell.length_b   1.000
_cell.length_c   1.000
_cell.angle_alpha   90.00
_cell.angle_beta   90.00
_cell.angle_gamma   90.00
#
_symmetry.space_group_name_H-M   'P 1'
#
loop_
_entity.id
_entity.type
_entity.pdbx_description
1 polymer ?
#
loop_
_entity_poly.entity_id
_entity_poly.type
_entity_poly.pdbx_seq_one_letter_code
_entity_poly.pdbx_strand_id
1 'polypeptide(L)'
;MEIVDQLDLSEAVNAYASTGSRPYHPAMLVVSLLYGYATGVFFSRKLAQARHDSIDFRYICANTHPDHRTIADFRKRFLDELAGLFTQVLLIAQAKLGTVSLGGTKVKASASKRKALSWEHANRLEEQLKGEV
;
A
#
# COMPACT_ATOMS: atom_id res chain seq x y z
N MET A 1 9.36 -11.15 7.87
CA MET A 1 8.58 -12.12 7.08
C MET A 1 7.39 -12.65 7.88
N GLU A 2 7.54 -12.89 9.19
CA GLU A 2 6.49 -13.36 10.12
C GLU A 2 5.11 -12.64 10.04
N ILE A 3 5.05 -11.32 9.82
CA ILE A 3 3.77 -10.61 9.69
C ILE A 3 3.04 -10.97 8.39
N VAL A 4 3.79 -11.18 7.30
CA VAL A 4 3.23 -11.47 5.97
C VAL A 4 2.65 -12.87 5.92
N ASP A 5 3.23 -13.80 6.67
CA ASP A 5 2.70 -15.15 6.85
C ASP A 5 1.38 -15.18 7.65
N GLN A 6 1.06 -14.09 8.35
CA GLN A 6 -0.22 -13.89 9.06
C GLN A 6 -1.25 -13.12 8.24
N LEU A 7 -0.89 -12.64 7.05
CA LEU A 7 -1.79 -11.94 6.15
C LEU A 7 -2.50 -12.93 5.21
N ASP A 8 -3.79 -12.73 5.02
CA ASP A 8 -4.52 -13.48 4.00
C ASP A 8 -4.22 -12.91 2.60
N LEU A 9 -3.34 -13.59 1.87
CA LEU A 9 -2.93 -13.23 0.51
C LEU A 9 -3.69 -14.01 -0.56
N SER A 10 -4.71 -14.80 -0.18
CA SER A 10 -5.37 -15.76 -1.06
C SER A 10 -5.96 -15.10 -2.32
N GLU A 11 -6.54 -13.90 -2.21
CA GLU A 11 -7.11 -13.17 -3.35
C GLU A 11 -6.03 -12.77 -4.37
N ALA A 12 -4.93 -12.19 -3.89
CA ALA A 12 -3.82 -11.78 -4.74
C ALA A 12 -3.13 -12.99 -5.38
N VAL A 13 -2.96 -14.08 -4.63
CA VAL A 13 -2.37 -15.34 -5.11
C VAL A 13 -3.28 -16.04 -6.12
N ASN A 14 -4.59 -16.14 -5.87
CA ASN A 14 -5.55 -16.80 -6.76
C ASN A 14 -5.74 -16.03 -8.08
N ALA A 15 -5.87 -14.70 -8.00
CA ALA A 15 -5.82 -13.83 -9.17
C ALA A 15 -4.50 -13.98 -9.95
N TYR A 16 -3.46 -14.47 -9.27
CA TYR A 16 -2.16 -14.73 -9.81
C TYR A 16 -1.79 -16.22 -10.01
N ALA A 17 -2.72 -17.17 -9.92
CA ALA A 17 -2.43 -18.59 -10.08
C ALA A 17 -2.68 -19.12 -11.51
N SER A 18 -3.52 -18.45 -12.30
CA SER A 18 -4.18 -19.05 -13.48
C SER A 18 -3.50 -18.82 -14.84
N THR A 19 -2.29 -18.28 -14.91
CA THR A 19 -1.63 -17.99 -16.21
C THR A 19 -0.11 -17.88 -16.06
N GLY A 20 0.60 -18.56 -16.97
CA GLY A 20 2.02 -18.50 -17.36
C GLY A 20 3.05 -17.83 -16.45
N SER A 21 4.22 -18.49 -16.30
CA SER A 21 5.40 -18.09 -15.50
C SER A 21 5.47 -16.59 -15.20
N ARG A 22 5.26 -16.25 -13.93
CA ARG A 22 5.11 -14.87 -13.48
C ARG A 22 6.45 -14.35 -12.99
N PRO A 23 6.86 -13.15 -13.39
CA PRO A 23 8.16 -12.63 -13.00
C PRO A 23 8.28 -12.36 -11.49
N TYR A 24 7.16 -12.18 -10.76
CA TYR A 24 7.16 -11.81 -9.34
C TYR A 24 5.98 -12.41 -8.55
N HIS A 25 6.26 -12.93 -7.34
CA HIS A 25 5.24 -13.46 -6.43
C HIS A 25 4.41 -12.33 -5.77
N PRO A 26 3.06 -12.41 -5.70
CA PRO A 26 2.22 -11.37 -5.10
C PRO A 26 2.62 -10.98 -3.68
N ALA A 27 2.97 -11.96 -2.85
CA ALA A 27 3.44 -11.71 -1.48
C ALA A 27 4.63 -10.74 -1.45
N MET A 28 5.60 -10.90 -2.34
CA MET A 28 6.78 -10.03 -2.41
C MET A 28 6.39 -8.58 -2.74
N LEU A 29 5.45 -8.39 -3.66
CA LEU A 29 4.94 -7.06 -4.02
C LEU A 29 4.17 -6.42 -2.86
N VAL A 30 3.39 -7.21 -2.10
CA VAL A 30 2.70 -6.76 -0.88
C VAL A 30 3.72 -6.34 0.18
N VAL A 31 4.73 -7.17 0.48
CA VAL A 31 5.78 -6.82 1.46
C VAL A 31 6.51 -5.54 1.07
N SER A 32 6.85 -5.40 -0.21
CA SER A 32 7.54 -4.21 -0.72
C SER A 32 6.72 -2.94 -0.53
N LEU A 33 5.41 -3.01 -0.75
CA LEU A 33 4.48 -1.88 -0.54
C LEU A 33 4.34 -1.55 0.95
N LEU A 34 4.09 -2.55 1.80
CA LEU A 34 3.93 -2.36 3.24
C LEU A 34 5.21 -1.80 3.88
N TYR A 35 6.37 -2.36 3.54
CA TYR A 35 7.66 -1.87 4.02
C TYR A 35 7.93 -0.45 3.53
N GLY A 36 7.61 -0.17 2.27
CA GLY A 36 7.65 1.17 1.72
C GLY A 36 6.82 2.17 2.51
N TYR A 37 5.58 1.81 2.85
CA TYR A 37 4.70 2.68 3.63
C TYR A 37 5.19 2.89 5.06
N ALA A 38 5.72 1.85 5.70
CA ALA A 38 6.32 1.94 7.03
C ALA A 38 7.58 2.83 7.06
N THR A 39 8.34 2.90 5.96
CA THR A 39 9.61 3.65 5.86
C THR A 39 9.48 4.99 5.12
N GLY A 40 8.26 5.39 4.72
CA GLY A 40 8.00 6.67 4.03
C GLY A 40 8.28 6.68 2.53
N VAL A 41 8.45 5.50 1.90
CA VAL A 41 8.67 5.31 0.46
C VAL A 41 7.35 4.95 -0.24
N PHE A 42 6.56 5.95 -0.60
CA PHE A 42 5.21 5.74 -1.16
C PHE A 42 5.14 5.60 -2.69
N PHE A 43 6.10 6.17 -3.41
CA PHE A 43 6.06 6.27 -4.86
C PHE A 43 6.63 5.01 -5.51
N SER A 44 5.90 4.40 -6.45
CA SER A 44 6.34 3.19 -7.17
C SER A 44 7.72 3.34 -7.83
N ARG A 45 8.04 4.56 -8.31
CA ARG A 45 9.38 4.88 -8.82
C ARG A 45 10.46 4.85 -7.74
N LYS A 46 10.18 5.38 -6.54
CA LYS A 46 11.12 5.34 -5.42
C LYS A 46 11.28 3.91 -4.90
N LEU A 47 10.20 3.13 -4.85
CA LEU A 47 10.25 1.70 -4.50
C LEU A 47 11.12 0.91 -5.50
N ALA A 48 10.91 1.13 -6.80
CA ALA A 48 11.72 0.50 -7.85
C ALA A 48 13.18 0.97 -7.88
N GLN A 49 13.51 2.11 -7.26
CA GLN A 49 14.89 2.58 -7.11
C GLN A 49 15.53 1.97 -5.85
N ALA A 50 14.77 1.92 -4.74
CA ALA A 50 15.22 1.38 -3.47
C ALA A 50 15.65 -0.10 -3.54
N ARG A 51 15.13 -0.87 -4.51
CA ARG A 51 15.59 -2.25 -4.79
C ARG A 51 17.08 -2.37 -5.12
N HIS A 52 17.75 -1.29 -5.50
CA HIS A 52 19.19 -1.28 -5.76
C HIS A 52 19.96 -0.69 -4.60
N ASP A 53 19.40 0.37 -4.02
CA ASP A 53 20.10 1.24 -3.07
C ASP A 53 19.96 0.76 -1.62
N SER A 54 18.93 -0.03 -1.30
CA SER A 54 18.65 -0.53 0.05
C SER A 54 18.78 -2.05 0.12
N ILE A 55 19.57 -2.49 1.10
CA ILE A 55 19.73 -3.92 1.43
C ILE A 55 18.37 -4.53 1.82
N ASP A 56 17.54 -3.80 2.54
CA ASP A 56 16.22 -4.27 2.98
C ASP A 56 15.31 -4.54 1.80
N PHE A 57 15.24 -3.61 0.84
CA PHE A 57 14.41 -3.79 -0.35
C PHE A 57 14.95 -4.91 -1.25
N ARG A 58 16.28 -5.09 -1.36
CA ARG A 58 16.86 -6.26 -2.04
C ARG A 58 16.47 -7.56 -1.36
N TYR A 59 16.54 -7.61 -0.03
CA TYR A 59 16.16 -8.79 0.73
C TYR A 59 14.68 -9.12 0.54
N ILE A 60 13.80 -8.13 0.67
CA ILE A 60 12.35 -8.28 0.44
C ILE A 60 12.06 -8.76 -0.97
N CYS A 61 12.73 -8.20 -1.97
CA CYS A 61 12.54 -8.59 -3.36
C CYS A 61 13.26 -9.89 -3.73
N ALA A 62 13.92 -10.59 -2.80
CA ALA A 62 14.75 -11.76 -3.07
C ALA A 62 15.79 -11.51 -4.19
N ASN A 63 16.38 -10.31 -4.20
CA ASN A 63 17.28 -9.79 -5.22
C ASN A 63 16.67 -9.74 -6.64
N THR A 64 15.35 -9.88 -6.75
CA THR A 64 14.60 -9.61 -7.96
C THR A 64 14.19 -8.15 -8.02
N HIS A 65 13.66 -7.75 -9.17
CA HIS A 65 13.86 -6.39 -9.64
C HIS A 65 12.61 -5.80 -10.30
N PRO A 66 11.46 -5.80 -9.60
CA PRO A 66 10.20 -5.31 -10.16
C PRO A 66 10.34 -3.84 -10.57
N ASP A 67 9.91 -3.54 -11.79
CA ASP A 67 9.91 -2.18 -12.29
C ASP A 67 8.76 -1.38 -11.67
N HIS A 68 8.80 -0.06 -11.87
CA HIS A 68 7.78 0.81 -11.29
C HIS A 68 6.37 0.50 -11.84
N ARG A 69 6.25 -0.08 -13.05
CA ARG A 69 4.98 -0.39 -13.70
C ARG A 69 4.34 -1.58 -13.02
N THR A 70 5.10 -2.65 -12.82
CA THR A 70 4.71 -3.84 -12.05
C THR A 70 4.16 -3.44 -10.68
N ILE A 71 4.86 -2.58 -9.95
CA ILE A 71 4.43 -2.12 -8.62
C ILE A 71 3.17 -1.26 -8.71
N ALA A 72 3.08 -0.35 -9.69
CA ALA A 72 1.93 0.53 -9.86
C ALA A 72 0.66 -0.23 -10.29
N ASP A 73 0.80 -1.16 -11.24
CA ASP A 73 -0.29 -1.96 -11.76
C ASP A 73 -0.80 -2.94 -10.71
N PHE A 74 0.10 -3.58 -9.95
CA PHE A 74 -0.27 -4.41 -8.82
C PHE A 74 -1.07 -3.62 -7.78
N ARG A 75 -0.57 -2.44 -7.37
CA ARG A 75 -1.27 -1.58 -6.40
C ARG A 75 -2.63 -1.11 -6.91
N LYS A 76 -2.74 -0.77 -8.20
CA LYS A 76 -4.00 -0.33 -8.80
C LYS A 76 -5.02 -1.47 -8.86
N ARG A 77 -4.55 -2.68 -9.13
CA ARG A 77 -5.40 -3.87 -9.25
C ARG A 77 -5.93 -4.35 -7.90
N PHE A 78 -5.11 -4.29 -6.85
CA PHE A 78 -5.44 -4.82 -5.53
C PHE A 78 -5.62 -3.73 -4.48
N LEU A 79 -6.17 -2.57 -4.87
CA LEU A 79 -6.22 -1.40 -3.99
C LEU A 79 -7.08 -1.67 -2.74
N ASP A 80 -8.22 -2.33 -2.94
CA ASP A 80 -9.20 -2.59 -1.89
C ASP A 80 -8.67 -3.69 -0.94
N GLU A 81 -8.05 -4.72 -1.50
CA GLU A 81 -7.41 -5.81 -0.79
C GLU A 81 -6.22 -5.29 0.03
N LEU A 82 -5.39 -4.41 -0.55
CA LEU A 82 -4.29 -3.76 0.16
C LEU A 82 -4.77 -2.89 1.33
N ALA A 83 -5.94 -2.26 1.23
CA ALA A 83 -6.52 -1.51 2.34
C ALA A 83 -6.94 -2.44 3.49
N GLY A 84 -7.54 -3.59 3.16
CA GLY A 84 -7.83 -4.65 4.13
C GLY A 84 -6.56 -5.18 4.81
N LEU A 85 -5.53 -5.50 4.03
CA LEU A 85 -4.23 -5.95 4.53
C LEU A 85 -3.56 -4.91 5.43
N PHE A 86 -3.63 -3.63 5.07
CA PHE A 86 -3.08 -2.55 5.91
C PHE A 86 -3.81 -2.47 7.26
N THR A 87 -5.13 -2.66 7.26
CA THR A 87 -5.92 -2.73 8.49
C THR A 87 -5.48 -3.90 9.37
N GLN A 88 -5.26 -5.08 8.80
CA GLN A 88 -4.74 -6.24 9.53
C GLN A 88 -3.36 -5.96 10.13
N VAL A 89 -2.45 -5.34 9.38
CA VAL A 89 -1.12 -4.96 9.88
C VAL A 89 -1.23 -3.99 11.06
N LEU A 90 -2.13 -2.99 11.00
CA LEU A 90 -2.35 -2.05 12.10
C LEU A 90 -2.90 -2.74 13.34
N LEU A 91 -3.82 -3.69 13.19
CA LEU A 91 -4.37 -4.47 14.30
C LEU A 91 -3.28 -5.32 14.97
N ILE A 92 -2.44 -5.98 14.17
CA ILE A 92 -1.29 -6.75 14.68
C ILE A 92 -0.30 -5.82 15.39
N ALA A 93 -0.02 -4.65 14.82
CA ALA A 93 0.86 -3.66 15.41
C ALA A 93 0.31 -3.14 16.75
N GLN A 94 -0.99 -2.86 16.84
CA GLN A 94 -1.62 -2.46 18.09
C GLN A 94 -1.49 -3.55 19.18
N ALA A 95 -1.73 -4.80 18.81
CA ALA A 95 -1.64 -5.92 19.74
C ALA A 95 -0.19 -6.19 20.21
N LYS A 96 0.81 -6.03 19.34
CA LYS A 96 2.23 -6.31 19.65
C LYS A 96 2.99 -5.10 20.24
N LEU A 97 2.63 -3.87 19.88
CA LEU A 97 3.41 -2.65 20.17
C LEU A 97 2.66 -1.62 21.04
N GLY A 98 1.38 -1.86 21.38
CA GLY A 98 0.57 -0.94 22.16
C GLY A 98 -0.04 0.19 21.33
N THR A 99 0.02 1.44 21.79
CA THR A 99 -0.67 2.58 21.14
C THR A 99 0.00 2.95 19.81
N VAL A 100 -0.68 2.67 18.69
CA VAL A 100 -0.27 3.08 17.34
C VAL A 100 -0.91 4.43 17.01
N SER A 101 -0.10 5.45 16.67
CA SER A 101 -0.59 6.74 16.18
C SER A 101 -0.50 6.82 14.66
N LEU A 102 -1.63 7.08 13.99
CA LEU A 102 -1.70 7.23 12.54
C LEU A 102 -1.49 8.70 12.16
N GLY A 103 -0.26 9.06 11.78
CA GLY A 103 0.05 10.37 11.21
C GLY A 103 -0.36 10.45 9.73
N GLY A 104 -1.44 11.18 9.42
CA GLY A 104 -1.85 11.40 8.03
C GLY A 104 -0.86 12.29 7.28
N THR A 105 -0.13 11.74 6.30
CA THR A 105 0.69 12.54 5.38
C THR A 105 -0.11 12.80 4.11
N LYS A 106 -0.46 14.07 3.83
CA LYS A 106 -1.10 14.46 2.56
C LYS A 106 -0.09 14.39 1.42
N VAL A 107 0.07 13.22 0.81
CA VAL A 107 0.97 13.02 -0.33
C VAL A 107 0.30 13.57 -1.59
N LYS A 108 0.86 14.63 -2.19
CA LYS A 108 0.46 15.13 -3.53
C LYS A 108 0.83 14.09 -4.59
N ALA A 109 0.00 13.07 -4.78
CA ALA A 109 0.09 12.12 -5.87
C ALA A 109 -0.91 12.53 -6.96
N SER A 110 -0.50 13.41 -7.89
CA SER A 110 -1.26 13.81 -9.09
C SER A 110 -2.80 13.80 -8.95
N ALA A 111 -3.33 14.35 -7.85
CA ALA A 111 -4.72 14.69 -7.78
C ALA A 111 -4.89 15.88 -8.72
N SER A 112 -5.81 15.80 -9.67
CA SER A 112 -6.19 17.01 -10.41
C SER A 112 -6.54 18.06 -9.34
N LYS A 113 -6.13 19.32 -9.53
CA LYS A 113 -6.47 20.41 -8.60
C LYS A 113 -7.98 20.51 -8.32
N ARG A 114 -8.82 19.87 -9.15
CA ARG A 114 -10.28 19.76 -9.01
C ARG A 114 -10.78 18.59 -8.15
N LYS A 115 -9.93 17.63 -7.76
CA LYS A 115 -10.28 16.48 -6.89
C LYS A 115 -9.67 16.54 -5.49
N ALA A 116 -8.86 17.55 -5.21
CA ALA A 116 -8.41 17.82 -3.85
C ALA A 116 -9.55 18.52 -3.10
N LEU A 117 -10.34 17.75 -2.34
CA LEU A 117 -11.35 18.30 -1.44
C LEU A 117 -10.61 19.19 -0.43
N SER A 118 -10.80 20.50 -0.51
CA SER A 118 -10.22 21.43 0.48
C SER A 118 -10.91 21.21 1.82
N TRP A 119 -10.22 21.49 2.93
CA TRP A 119 -10.78 21.38 4.28
C TRP A 119 -12.07 22.20 4.42
N GLU A 120 -12.11 23.37 3.79
CA GLU A 120 -13.30 24.21 3.71
C GLU A 120 -14.45 23.57 2.91
N HIS A 121 -14.16 22.75 1.91
CA HIS A 121 -15.16 22.05 1.12
C HIS A 121 -15.70 20.81 1.87
N ALA A 122 -14.86 20.14 2.65
CA ALA A 122 -15.27 19.06 3.54
C ALA A 122 -16.24 19.56 4.62
N ASN A 123 -15.94 20.70 5.25
CA ASN A 123 -16.84 21.30 6.26
C ASN A 123 -18.17 21.76 5.65
N ARG A 124 -18.16 22.33 4.43
CA ARG A 124 -19.39 22.70 3.72
C ARG A 124 -20.26 21.49 3.36
N LEU A 125 -19.63 20.38 2.98
CA LEU A 125 -20.35 19.14 2.69
C LEU A 125 -20.98 18.56 3.97
N GLU A 126 -20.28 18.64 5.10
CA GLU A 126 -20.78 18.22 6.41
C GLU A 126 -21.98 19.06 6.88
N GLU A 127 -21.95 20.38 6.66
CA GLU A 127 -23.10 21.25 6.92
C GLU A 127 -24.30 20.93 6.01
N GLN A 128 -24.06 20.65 4.72
CA GLN A 128 -25.12 20.26 3.78
C GLN A 128 -25.79 18.93 4.18
N LEU A 129 -24.99 17.92 4.53
CA LEU A 129 -25.49 16.60 4.93
C LEU A 129 -26.28 16.63 6.24
N LYS A 130 -25.96 17.56 7.16
CA LYS A 130 -26.73 17.77 8.40
C LYS A 130 -28.05 18.52 8.19
N GLY A 131 -28.24 19.19 7.04
CA GLY A 131 -29.50 19.86 6.70
C GLY A 131 -30.48 18.99 5.91
N GLU A 132 -30.04 17.84 5.40
CA GLU A 132 -30.87 16.87 4.66
C GLU A 132 -31.39 15.71 5.56
N VAL A 133 -31.04 15.71 6.85
CA VAL A 133 -31.60 14.83 7.90
C VAL A 133 -32.49 15.65 8.83
#